data_AF-A0A2V3VCI5-F1
#
_entry.id   AF-A0A2V3VCI5-F1
#
_cell.length_a   1.000
_cell.length_b   1.000
_cell.length_c   1.000
_cell.angle_alpha   90.00
_cell.angle_beta   90.00
_cell.angle_gamma   90.00
#
_symmetry.space_group_name_H-M   'P 1'
#
loop_
_entity.id
_entity.type
_entity.pdbx_description
1 polymer ?
#
loop_
_entity_poly.entity_id
_entity_poly.type
_entity_poly.pdbx_seq_one_letter_code
_entity_poly.pdbx_strand_id
1 'polypeptide(L)'
;MSKRRSSNRAGCLPWVLGGILLLVWFGGDRGEWADTPLSVEQFDPRSPRRPMPDIGEGFVIADLGPQQDSQGTAFAVDRDGTWLTAEHVTNGCDRIGLVASDGIDAISDVFESREADVSVIRSGPLPDFALALTEELPEEGSLGYHMGFPAGNPSVVVSRFLGAAYATRGGPGGQSEPILAWAEGDRLPDFDGPLGGISGGPTFDEQGRVVGVNAASTPRRGRVLTTDPMAILRLVVASAAVDDRGEVADLSTPDLAVQLFQVLLDRGIIRQVYCDVR
;
A
#
# COMPACT_ATOMS: atom_id res chain seq x y z
N MET A 1 -49.99 -65.79 -17.68
CA MET A 1 -50.00 -64.30 -17.74
C MET A 1 -49.13 -63.82 -16.58
N SER A 2 -48.13 -62.95 -16.67
CA SER A 2 -47.61 -62.06 -17.72
C SER A 2 -46.13 -61.78 -17.43
N LYS A 3 -45.29 -61.74 -18.48
CA LYS A 3 -43.83 -61.45 -18.43
C LYS A 3 -43.59 -59.96 -18.17
N ARG A 4 -42.73 -59.60 -17.20
CA ARG A 4 -42.15 -58.24 -17.10
C ARG A 4 -40.97 -58.12 -18.06
N ARG A 5 -41.09 -57.25 -19.06
CA ARG A 5 -40.00 -56.79 -19.95
C ARG A 5 -39.32 -55.58 -19.30
N SER A 6 -37.99 -55.64 -19.13
CA SER A 6 -37.15 -54.48 -18.87
C SER A 6 -37.03 -53.65 -20.16
N SER A 7 -37.17 -52.33 -20.05
CA SER A 7 -36.90 -51.39 -21.13
C SER A 7 -35.91 -50.36 -20.59
N ASN A 8 -34.65 -50.52 -20.98
CA ASN A 8 -33.62 -49.48 -20.90
C ASN A 8 -34.08 -48.27 -21.70
N ARG A 9 -34.21 -47.10 -21.04
CA ARG A 9 -34.14 -45.81 -21.72
C ARG A 9 -32.88 -45.11 -21.23
N ALA A 10 -31.80 -45.27 -21.99
CA ALA A 10 -30.63 -44.42 -21.89
C ALA A 10 -31.08 -42.99 -22.24
N GLY A 11 -31.11 -42.10 -21.25
CA GLY A 11 -31.43 -40.70 -21.47
C GLY A 11 -30.27 -40.00 -22.16
N CYS A 12 -30.52 -39.33 -23.29
CA CYS A 12 -29.53 -38.54 -24.03
C CYS A 12 -29.10 -37.25 -23.31
N LEU A 13 -29.66 -36.97 -22.13
CA LEU A 13 -29.42 -35.76 -21.35
C LEU A 13 -27.94 -35.52 -20.97
N PRO A 14 -27.13 -36.55 -20.60
CA PRO A 14 -25.72 -36.37 -20.26
C PRO A 14 -24.88 -35.96 -21.47
N TRP A 15 -25.21 -36.47 -22.66
CA TRP A 15 -24.48 -36.19 -23.89
C TRP A 15 -24.80 -34.80 -24.44
N VAL A 16 -26.04 -34.33 -24.27
CA VAL A 16 -26.43 -32.96 -24.61
C VAL A 16 -25.75 -31.95 -23.67
N LEU A 17 -25.74 -32.23 -22.36
CA LEU A 17 -25.05 -31.39 -21.39
C LEU A 17 -23.53 -31.37 -21.62
N GLY A 18 -22.92 -32.52 -21.92
CA GLY A 18 -21.50 -32.62 -22.26
C GLY A 18 -21.14 -31.84 -23.54
N GLY A 19 -22.01 -31.88 -24.56
CA GLY A 19 -21.82 -31.11 -25.79
C GLY A 19 -21.92 -29.60 -25.59
N ILE A 20 -22.85 -29.14 -24.75
CA ILE A 20 -22.99 -27.71 -24.41
C ILE A 20 -21.79 -27.22 -23.60
N LEU A 21 -21.33 -28.00 -22.61
CA LEU A 21 -20.13 -27.66 -21.82
C LEU A 21 -18.86 -27.61 -22.68
N LEU A 22 -18.71 -28.51 -23.65
CA LEU A 22 -17.60 -28.47 -24.61
C LEU A 22 -17.67 -27.25 -25.54
N LEU A 23 -18.86 -26.86 -25.99
CA LEU A 23 -19.06 -25.64 -26.77
C LEU A 23 -18.76 -24.37 -25.97
N VAL A 24 -19.08 -24.33 -24.69
CA VAL A 24 -18.71 -23.18 -23.82
C VAL A 24 -17.21 -23.16 -23.56
N TRP A 25 -16.57 -24.32 -23.41
CA TRP A 25 -15.13 -24.39 -23.11
C TRP A 25 -14.22 -24.14 -24.32
N PHE A 26 -14.69 -24.46 -25.53
CA PHE A 26 -13.97 -24.20 -26.79
C PHE A 26 -14.49 -23.00 -27.60
N GLY A 27 -15.70 -22.50 -27.31
CA GLY A 27 -16.33 -21.38 -28.02
C GLY A 27 -16.27 -20.04 -27.28
N GLY A 28 -15.68 -19.99 -26.08
CA GLY A 28 -15.29 -18.73 -25.46
C GLY A 28 -14.17 -18.10 -26.29
N ASP A 29 -14.51 -17.07 -27.05
CA ASP A 29 -13.58 -16.27 -27.85
C ASP A 29 -12.44 -15.80 -26.93
N ARG A 30 -11.26 -16.39 -27.10
CA ARG A 30 -10.04 -16.01 -26.36
C ARG A 30 -9.47 -14.65 -26.81
N GLY A 31 -10.26 -13.86 -27.54
CA GLY A 31 -9.87 -12.57 -28.12
C GLY A 31 -10.51 -11.35 -27.44
N GLU A 32 -11.54 -11.49 -26.62
CA GLU A 32 -12.32 -10.32 -26.16
C GLU A 32 -11.69 -9.51 -25.01
N TRP A 33 -10.60 -9.98 -24.41
CA TRP A 33 -9.91 -9.26 -23.32
C TRP A 33 -8.56 -8.63 -23.74
N ALA A 34 -8.13 -8.81 -24.99
CA ALA A 34 -6.82 -8.32 -25.45
C ALA A 34 -6.88 -6.88 -26.02
N ASP A 35 -8.05 -6.40 -26.41
CA ASP A 35 -8.22 -5.14 -27.15
C ASP A 35 -9.33 -4.26 -26.55
N THR A 36 -9.37 -4.04 -25.24
CA THR A 36 -10.10 -2.86 -24.74
C THR A 36 -9.14 -1.67 -24.88
N PRO A 37 -9.27 -0.83 -25.92
CA PRO A 37 -8.41 0.34 -26.04
C PRO A 37 -8.59 1.18 -24.77
N LEU A 38 -7.47 1.66 -24.22
CA LEU A 38 -7.49 2.63 -23.13
C LEU A 38 -8.45 3.75 -23.51
N SER A 39 -9.60 3.81 -22.83
CA SER A 39 -10.56 4.90 -22.99
C SER A 39 -9.98 6.12 -22.28
N VAL A 40 -9.04 6.81 -22.93
CA VAL A 40 -8.64 8.15 -22.54
C VAL A 40 -9.86 9.03 -22.72
N GLU A 41 -10.42 9.53 -21.62
CA GLU A 41 -11.50 10.50 -21.65
C GLU A 41 -11.06 11.67 -22.53
N GLN A 42 -11.65 11.77 -23.73
CA GLN A 42 -11.32 12.86 -24.64
C GLN A 42 -11.83 14.14 -24.02
N PHE A 43 -10.92 15.06 -23.75
CA PHE A 43 -11.24 16.38 -23.23
C PHE A 43 -12.26 17.08 -24.15
N ASP A 44 -13.52 17.17 -23.70
CA ASP A 44 -14.53 18.00 -24.36
C ASP A 44 -14.33 19.45 -23.90
N PRO A 45 -13.97 20.39 -24.80
CA PRO A 45 -13.80 21.79 -24.45
C PRO A 45 -15.07 22.46 -23.90
N ARG A 46 -16.24 21.84 -24.09
CA ARG A 46 -17.54 22.28 -23.59
C ARG A 46 -17.93 21.64 -22.27
N SER A 47 -17.25 20.57 -21.87
CA SER A 47 -17.43 20.02 -20.53
C SER A 47 -16.98 21.09 -19.51
N PRO A 48 -17.72 21.27 -18.40
CA PRO A 48 -17.24 22.13 -17.34
C PRO A 48 -15.86 21.62 -16.93
N ARG A 49 -14.82 22.42 -17.13
CA ARG A 49 -13.53 22.12 -16.51
C ARG A 49 -13.81 21.97 -15.03
N ARG A 50 -13.47 20.81 -14.44
CA ARG A 50 -13.37 20.74 -12.99
C ARG A 50 -12.47 21.92 -12.58
N PRO A 51 -12.91 22.79 -11.66
CA PRO A 51 -12.09 23.91 -11.22
C PRO A 51 -10.70 23.39 -10.90
N MET A 52 -9.67 24.16 -11.26
CA MET A 52 -8.35 23.87 -10.73
C MET A 52 -8.53 23.77 -9.21
N PRO A 53 -8.13 22.66 -8.58
CA PRO A 53 -8.26 22.56 -7.16
C PRO A 53 -7.56 23.73 -6.49
N ASP A 54 -8.27 24.40 -5.59
CA ASP A 54 -7.66 25.44 -4.77
C ASP A 54 -6.52 24.80 -3.98
N ILE A 55 -5.38 25.47 -3.96
CA ILE A 55 -4.24 25.17 -3.07
C ILE A 55 -4.77 25.27 -1.63
N GLY A 56 -5.09 24.11 -1.06
CA GLY A 56 -6.00 23.96 0.08
C GLY A 56 -6.97 22.77 -0.03
N GLU A 57 -6.85 21.91 -1.05
CA GLU A 57 -7.64 20.67 -1.17
C GLU A 57 -7.60 19.86 0.13
N GLY A 58 -8.76 19.75 0.77
CA GLY A 58 -9.02 18.72 1.77
C GLY A 58 -9.23 17.37 1.06
N PHE A 59 -8.42 16.38 1.43
CA PHE A 59 -8.59 15.01 0.98
C PHE A 59 -9.60 14.29 1.87
N VAL A 60 -10.28 13.28 1.35
CA VAL A 60 -11.11 12.40 2.18
C VAL A 60 -10.55 10.99 2.07
N ILE A 61 -10.10 10.46 3.22
CA ILE A 61 -9.68 9.07 3.35
C ILE A 61 -10.90 8.32 3.90
N ALA A 62 -11.43 7.39 3.12
CA ALA A 62 -12.57 6.59 3.54
C ALA A 62 -12.13 5.61 4.64
N ASP A 63 -12.95 5.46 5.68
CA ASP A 63 -12.79 4.36 6.63
C ASP A 63 -13.15 3.05 5.92
N LEU A 64 -12.29 2.04 6.04
CA LEU A 64 -12.41 0.77 5.31
C LEU A 64 -13.45 -0.20 5.92
N GLY A 65 -14.23 0.24 6.92
CA GLY A 65 -15.16 -0.63 7.64
C GLY A 65 -14.44 -1.49 8.69
N PRO A 66 -15.03 -2.62 9.12
CA PRO A 66 -14.36 -3.54 10.05
C PRO A 66 -13.05 -4.07 9.48
N GLN A 67 -12.05 -4.26 10.35
CA GLN A 67 -10.77 -4.84 9.97
C GLN A 67 -10.96 -6.23 9.35
N GLN A 68 -10.17 -6.51 8.32
CA GLN A 68 -10.11 -7.79 7.64
C GLN A 68 -8.65 -8.20 7.51
N ASP A 69 -8.43 -9.46 7.13
CA ASP A 69 -7.11 -9.93 6.73
C ASP A 69 -6.50 -8.97 5.72
N SER A 70 -5.34 -8.44 6.07
CA SER A 70 -4.70 -7.40 5.29
C SER A 70 -3.18 -7.54 5.31
N GLN A 71 -2.56 -6.89 4.35
CA GLN A 71 -1.11 -6.80 4.26
C GLN A 71 -0.70 -5.35 4.10
N GLY A 72 0.49 -5.04 4.59
CA GLY A 72 1.12 -3.75 4.47
C GLY A 72 2.64 -3.89 4.41
N THR A 73 3.29 -2.75 4.61
CA THR A 73 4.74 -2.61 4.68
C THR A 73 5.10 -2.05 6.05
N ALA A 74 6.14 -2.60 6.67
CA ALA A 74 6.74 -2.07 7.90
C ALA A 74 8.24 -1.82 7.68
N PHE A 75 8.81 -0.88 8.42
CA PHE A 75 10.23 -0.57 8.33
C PHE A 75 10.85 -0.22 9.67
N ALA A 76 12.13 -0.51 9.84
CA ALA A 76 12.83 -0.30 11.09
C ALA A 76 13.34 1.14 11.24
N VAL A 77 13.14 1.71 12.43
CA VAL A 77 13.56 3.06 12.81
C VAL A 77 14.46 3.07 14.04
N ASP A 78 14.69 1.92 14.66
CA ASP A 78 15.66 1.75 15.74
C ASP A 78 16.28 0.35 15.73
N ARG A 79 17.56 0.25 16.07
CA ARG A 79 18.31 -1.02 16.18
C ARG A 79 17.85 -1.88 17.35
N ASP A 80 17.19 -1.31 18.35
CA ASP A 80 16.60 -2.01 19.49
C ASP A 80 15.22 -2.61 19.16
N GLY A 81 14.86 -2.71 17.88
CA GLY A 81 13.69 -3.43 17.41
C GLY A 81 12.42 -2.58 17.35
N THR A 82 12.55 -1.29 17.04
CA THR A 82 11.40 -0.40 16.83
C THR A 82 11.11 -0.25 15.34
N TRP A 83 9.86 -0.50 14.97
CA TRP A 83 9.39 -0.47 13.58
C TRP A 83 8.16 0.43 13.44
N LEU A 84 8.01 1.02 12.26
CA LEU A 84 6.81 1.76 11.88
C LEU A 84 6.01 0.99 10.83
N THR A 85 4.69 1.12 10.89
CA THR A 85 3.72 0.72 9.87
C THR A 85 2.51 1.65 9.94
N ALA A 86 1.52 1.46 9.08
CA ALA A 86 0.28 2.23 9.13
C ALA A 86 -0.65 1.73 10.25
N GLU A 87 -1.37 2.64 10.90
CA GLU A 87 -2.32 2.30 11.96
C GLU A 87 -3.47 1.46 11.42
N HIS A 88 -4.01 1.78 10.25
CA HIS A 88 -5.08 0.97 9.64
C HIS A 88 -4.65 -0.45 9.23
N VAL A 89 -3.34 -0.79 9.30
CA VAL A 89 -2.87 -2.17 9.11
C VAL A 89 -2.95 -2.96 10.42
N THR A 90 -2.71 -2.32 11.57
CA THR A 90 -2.65 -2.99 12.88
C THR A 90 -3.94 -2.87 13.68
N ASN A 91 -4.72 -1.82 13.44
CA ASN A 91 -5.90 -1.50 14.22
C ASN A 91 -6.97 -2.58 14.06
N GLY A 92 -7.49 -3.08 15.18
CA GLY A 92 -8.49 -4.15 15.19
C GLY A 92 -7.94 -5.50 14.70
N CYS A 93 -6.63 -5.67 14.63
CA CYS A 93 -6.00 -6.93 14.24
C CYS A 93 -5.86 -7.90 15.42
N ASP A 94 -6.19 -9.17 15.23
CA ASP A 94 -5.99 -10.19 16.27
C ASP A 94 -4.54 -10.68 16.32
N ARG A 95 -3.88 -10.76 15.16
CA ARG A 95 -2.51 -11.26 15.02
C ARG A 95 -1.75 -10.46 13.98
N ILE A 96 -0.64 -9.89 14.42
CA ILE A 96 0.26 -9.13 13.57
C ILE A 96 1.53 -9.95 13.39
N GLY A 97 2.02 -10.04 12.15
CA GLY A 97 3.24 -10.75 11.81
C GLY A 97 4.12 -9.96 10.86
N LEU A 98 5.43 -9.87 11.14
CA LEU A 98 6.41 -9.38 10.18
C LEU A 98 7.01 -10.56 9.42
N VAL A 99 6.99 -10.50 8.09
CA VAL A 99 7.54 -11.55 7.24
C VAL A 99 9.07 -11.50 7.30
N ALA A 100 9.67 -12.64 7.59
CA ALA A 100 11.11 -12.88 7.56
C ALA A 100 11.45 -13.90 6.47
N SER A 101 12.74 -14.07 6.16
CA SER A 101 13.21 -15.03 5.16
C SER A 101 12.90 -16.49 5.53
N ASP A 102 12.78 -16.79 6.82
CA ASP A 102 12.61 -18.13 7.38
C ASP A 102 11.27 -18.33 8.11
N GLY A 103 10.37 -17.35 8.06
CA GLY A 103 9.07 -17.45 8.72
C GLY A 103 8.36 -16.11 8.92
N ILE A 104 7.61 -16.03 10.02
CA ILE A 104 6.86 -14.83 10.42
C ILE A 104 7.18 -14.56 11.88
N ASP A 105 7.69 -13.37 12.16
CA ASP A 105 7.92 -12.86 13.51
C ASP A 105 6.59 -12.34 14.07
N ALA A 106 6.09 -12.99 15.12
CA ALA A 106 4.84 -12.59 15.78
C ALA A 106 5.04 -11.29 16.58
N ILE A 107 4.18 -10.31 16.35
CA ILE A 107 4.21 -9.01 17.01
C ILE A 107 3.09 -8.92 18.04
N SER A 108 3.44 -8.51 19.26
CA SER A 108 2.49 -8.39 20.37
C SER A 108 2.44 -7.02 21.03
N ASP A 109 3.41 -6.15 20.76
CA ASP A 109 3.51 -4.83 21.37
C ASP A 109 3.46 -3.74 20.29
N VAL A 110 2.28 -3.13 20.16
CA VAL A 110 2.00 -2.09 19.16
C VAL A 110 1.42 -0.88 19.87
N PHE A 111 1.98 0.29 19.59
CA PHE A 111 1.52 1.58 20.05
C PHE A 111 0.96 2.37 18.86
N GLU A 112 -0.36 2.45 18.78
CA GLU A 112 -1.08 2.99 17.64
C GLU A 112 -1.37 4.49 17.79
N SER A 113 -1.34 5.23 16.67
CA SER A 113 -1.80 6.62 16.59
C SER A 113 -2.74 6.80 15.42
N ARG A 114 -4.02 7.01 15.74
CA ARG A 114 -5.05 7.33 14.75
C ARG A 114 -4.80 8.67 14.06
N GLU A 115 -4.32 9.68 14.81
CA GLU A 115 -4.00 11.01 14.29
C GLU A 115 -2.90 10.97 13.23
N ALA A 116 -1.91 10.09 13.41
CA ALA A 116 -0.81 9.95 12.47
C ALA A 116 -1.10 8.92 11.37
N ASP A 117 -2.10 8.05 11.53
CA ASP A 117 -2.24 6.81 10.78
C ASP A 117 -0.97 5.95 10.82
N VAL A 118 -0.27 5.95 11.95
CA VAL A 118 1.00 5.22 12.14
C VAL A 118 0.93 4.43 13.43
N SER A 119 1.50 3.23 13.38
CA SER A 119 1.72 2.37 14.52
C SER A 119 3.21 2.15 14.75
N VAL A 120 3.62 2.23 16.01
CA VAL A 120 4.96 1.86 16.46
C VAL A 120 4.91 0.44 16.98
N ILE A 121 5.60 -0.47 16.31
CA ILE A 121 5.85 -1.81 16.84
C ILE A 121 7.06 -1.71 17.76
N ARG A 122 6.89 -2.12 19.02
CA ARG A 122 7.94 -2.21 20.01
C ARG A 122 8.38 -3.67 20.15
N SER A 123 9.66 -3.89 20.46
CA SER A 123 10.20 -5.23 20.65
C SER A 123 10.04 -6.14 19.42
N GLY A 124 10.13 -5.56 18.22
CA GLY A 124 10.22 -6.30 16.97
C GLY A 124 11.59 -6.97 16.79
N PRO A 125 11.81 -7.61 15.63
CA PRO A 125 13.12 -8.13 15.24
C PRO A 125 14.18 -7.02 15.28
N LEU A 126 15.41 -7.37 15.68
CA LEU A 126 16.52 -6.41 15.79
C LEU A 126 17.18 -6.22 14.41
N PRO A 127 17.09 -5.04 13.78
CA PRO A 127 17.76 -4.78 12.50
C PRO A 127 19.24 -4.41 12.72
N ASP A 128 20.06 -4.58 11.68
CA ASP A 128 21.48 -4.16 11.71
C ASP A 128 21.65 -2.63 11.78
N PHE A 129 20.71 -1.88 11.21
CA PHE A 129 20.67 -0.41 11.18
C PHE A 129 19.22 0.09 11.09
N ALA A 130 19.03 1.37 11.32
CA ALA A 130 17.72 2.03 11.29
C ALA A 130 17.65 3.08 10.17
N LEU A 131 16.44 3.38 9.70
CA LEU A 131 16.22 4.45 8.73
C LEU A 131 16.10 5.81 9.44
N ALA A 132 16.75 6.83 8.88
CA ALA A 132 16.70 8.18 9.44
C ALA A 132 15.35 8.87 9.18
N LEU A 133 14.63 9.22 10.24
CA LEU A 133 13.45 10.08 10.18
C LEU A 133 13.87 11.55 10.11
N THR A 134 13.07 12.39 9.43
CA THR A 134 13.30 13.84 9.38
C THR A 134 12.00 14.62 9.62
N GLU A 135 12.12 15.83 10.16
CA GLU A 135 11.04 16.83 10.20
C GLU A 135 11.04 17.76 8.97
N GLU A 136 12.13 17.75 8.22
CA GLU A 136 12.29 18.63 7.06
C GLU A 136 11.40 18.17 5.91
N LEU A 137 10.60 19.11 5.40
CA LEU A 137 9.80 18.88 4.21
C LEU A 137 10.68 18.98 2.95
N PRO A 138 10.45 18.12 1.96
CA PRO A 138 11.11 18.24 0.67
C PRO A 138 10.62 19.47 -0.10
N GLU A 139 11.38 19.92 -1.09
CA GLU A 139 10.96 21.03 -1.96
C GLU A 139 9.82 20.58 -2.88
N GLU A 140 8.83 21.44 -3.14
CA GLU A 140 7.76 21.14 -4.09
C GLU A 140 8.35 20.79 -5.47
N GLY A 141 7.87 19.69 -6.05
CA GLY A 141 8.34 19.14 -7.32
C GLY A 141 9.54 18.20 -7.21
N SER A 142 10.22 18.12 -6.06
CA SER A 142 11.31 17.15 -5.83
C SER A 142 10.78 15.71 -5.85
N LEU A 143 11.68 14.75 -6.07
CA LEU A 143 11.33 13.34 -6.14
C LEU A 143 11.07 12.75 -4.74
N GLY A 144 10.09 11.84 -4.69
CA GLY A 144 9.83 10.97 -3.55
C GLY A 144 9.85 9.51 -3.96
N TYR A 145 10.33 8.65 -3.07
CA TYR A 145 10.41 7.20 -3.31
C TYR A 145 9.63 6.45 -2.24
N HIS A 146 8.49 5.87 -2.63
CA HIS A 146 7.65 5.08 -1.76
C HIS A 146 8.04 3.61 -1.91
N MET A 147 8.62 3.03 -0.87
CA MET A 147 9.08 1.64 -0.88
C MET A 147 8.08 0.75 -0.16
N GLY A 148 7.72 -0.39 -0.74
CA GLY A 148 6.83 -1.34 -0.10
C GLY A 148 6.40 -2.49 -1.00
N PHE A 149 5.25 -3.07 -0.66
CA PHE A 149 4.79 -4.32 -1.28
C PHE A 149 3.40 -4.21 -1.92
N PRO A 150 3.22 -3.37 -2.96
CA PRO A 150 1.97 -3.36 -3.71
C PRO A 150 1.61 -4.76 -4.22
N ALA A 151 0.41 -5.22 -3.88
CA ALA A 151 -0.07 -6.58 -4.17
C ALA A 151 0.89 -7.71 -3.73
N GLY A 152 1.70 -7.47 -2.69
CA GLY A 152 2.66 -8.45 -2.15
C GLY A 152 4.01 -8.51 -2.87
N ASN A 153 4.22 -7.68 -3.90
CA ASN A 153 5.46 -7.66 -4.66
C ASN A 153 6.28 -6.43 -4.28
N PRO A 154 7.60 -6.57 -4.02
CA PRO A 154 8.44 -5.43 -3.71
C PRO A 154 8.51 -4.48 -4.90
N SER A 155 8.12 -3.22 -4.68
CA SER A 155 8.26 -2.16 -5.67
C SER A 155 8.63 -0.82 -5.04
N VAL A 156 9.26 0.04 -5.85
CA VAL A 156 9.44 1.47 -5.58
C VAL A 156 8.45 2.24 -6.45
N VAL A 157 7.60 3.06 -5.82
CA VAL A 157 6.78 4.04 -6.55
C VAL A 157 7.50 5.38 -6.50
N VAL A 158 7.77 5.94 -7.67
CA VAL A 158 8.42 7.24 -7.84
C VAL A 158 7.33 8.30 -7.95
N SER A 159 7.47 9.38 -7.20
CA SER A 159 6.51 10.47 -7.20
C SER A 159 7.18 11.83 -7.16
N ARG A 160 6.40 12.90 -7.32
CA ARG A 160 6.81 14.28 -7.07
C ARG A 160 6.04 14.88 -5.92
N PHE A 161 6.74 15.54 -5.01
CA PHE A 161 6.10 16.23 -3.89
C PHE A 161 5.23 17.38 -4.39
N LEU A 162 3.96 17.41 -4.00
CA LEU A 162 3.03 18.49 -4.36
C LEU A 162 2.92 19.56 -3.30
N GLY A 163 3.26 19.23 -2.04
CA GLY A 163 3.09 20.12 -0.90
C GLY A 163 2.37 19.45 0.27
N ALA A 164 2.38 20.16 1.40
CA ALA A 164 1.58 19.80 2.57
C ALA A 164 0.09 20.08 2.31
N ALA A 165 -0.78 19.24 2.84
CA ALA A 165 -2.23 19.38 2.74
C ALA A 165 -2.91 18.80 3.98
N TYR A 166 -4.23 18.64 3.91
CA TYR A 166 -5.02 18.06 4.98
C TYR A 166 -5.92 16.95 4.46
N ALA A 167 -6.03 15.85 5.20
CA ALA A 167 -6.99 14.79 4.94
C ALA A 167 -8.00 14.68 6.07
N THR A 168 -9.26 14.48 5.73
CA THR A 168 -10.33 14.13 6.66
C THR A 168 -10.59 12.62 6.59
N ARG A 169 -10.38 11.92 7.70
CA ARG A 169 -10.64 10.47 7.81
C ARG A 169 -12.09 10.21 8.21
N GLY A 170 -12.74 9.23 7.56
CA GLY A 170 -14.10 8.81 7.91
C GLY A 170 -15.23 9.64 7.28
N GLY A 171 -14.92 10.52 6.31
CA GLY A 171 -15.90 11.28 5.54
C GLY A 171 -16.19 12.70 6.07
N PRO A 172 -17.25 13.37 5.57
CA PRO A 172 -17.59 14.74 5.97
C PRO A 172 -17.90 14.82 7.47
N GLY A 173 -17.03 15.49 8.24
CA GLY A 173 -17.14 15.63 9.70
C GLY A 173 -16.10 14.86 10.51
N GLY A 174 -15.20 14.12 9.86
CA GLY A 174 -14.02 13.55 10.49
C GLY A 174 -13.01 14.58 10.99
N GLN A 175 -12.02 14.13 11.77
CA GLN A 175 -10.89 15.01 12.11
C GLN A 175 -10.02 15.22 10.86
N SER A 176 -9.57 16.47 10.70
CA SER A 176 -8.66 16.88 9.65
C SER A 176 -7.24 16.75 10.17
N GLU A 177 -6.43 15.95 9.49
CA GLU A 177 -5.06 15.61 9.87
C GLU A 177 -4.09 16.14 8.80
N PRO A 178 -2.91 16.65 9.19
CA PRO A 178 -1.89 17.08 8.23
C PRO A 178 -1.32 15.87 7.49
N ILE A 179 -1.19 16.01 6.17
CA ILE A 179 -0.62 14.99 5.29
C ILE A 179 0.30 15.64 4.26
N LEU A 180 1.11 14.82 3.61
CA LEU A 180 1.86 15.21 2.42
C LEU A 180 1.20 14.60 1.18
N ALA A 181 1.05 15.42 0.14
CA ALA A 181 0.49 14.99 -1.13
C ALA A 181 1.60 14.81 -2.17
N TRP A 182 1.54 13.72 -2.92
CA TRP A 182 2.50 13.35 -3.94
C TRP A 182 1.79 13.03 -5.25
N ALA A 183 2.37 13.43 -6.38
CA ALA A 183 1.94 13.01 -7.71
C ALA A 183 2.74 11.79 -8.14
N GLU A 184 2.07 10.66 -8.32
CA GLU A 184 2.65 9.42 -8.83
C GLU A 184 3.20 9.64 -10.25
N GLY A 185 4.41 9.15 -10.50
CA GLY A 185 5.09 9.21 -11.80
C GLY A 185 5.33 7.80 -12.35
N ASP A 186 6.37 7.14 -11.85
CA ASP A 186 6.82 5.84 -12.33
C ASP A 186 6.66 4.75 -11.24
N ARG A 187 6.65 3.50 -11.66
CA ARG A 187 6.62 2.32 -10.78
C ARG A 187 7.75 1.39 -11.18
N LEU A 188 8.55 0.94 -10.21
CA LEU A 188 9.75 0.15 -10.46
C LEU A 188 9.70 -1.13 -9.62
N PRO A 189 9.56 -2.32 -10.23
CA PRO A 189 9.32 -2.57 -11.66
C PRO A 189 7.95 -2.03 -12.13
N ASP A 190 7.73 -1.94 -13.44
CA ASP A 190 6.45 -1.52 -13.99
C ASP A 190 5.32 -2.49 -13.58
N PHE A 191 4.22 -1.96 -13.04
CA PHE A 191 3.00 -2.73 -12.77
C PHE A 191 1.75 -1.86 -12.82
N ASP A 192 0.65 -2.46 -13.28
CA ASP A 192 -0.67 -1.85 -13.27
C ASP A 192 -1.46 -2.21 -12.01
N GLY A 193 -2.49 -1.41 -11.70
CA GLY A 193 -3.43 -1.68 -10.63
C GLY A 193 -3.20 -0.85 -9.36
N PRO A 194 -3.89 -1.21 -8.25
CA PRO A 194 -3.86 -0.43 -7.02
C PRO A 194 -2.53 -0.58 -6.26
N LEU A 195 -2.17 0.43 -5.47
CA LEU A 195 -1.00 0.42 -4.59
C LEU A 195 -1.26 -0.27 -3.24
N GLY A 196 -2.32 -1.08 -3.14
CA GLY A 196 -2.65 -1.78 -1.89
C GLY A 196 -1.49 -2.66 -1.43
N GLY A 197 -1.10 -2.56 -0.15
CA GLY A 197 0.09 -3.23 0.40
C GLY A 197 1.31 -2.31 0.57
N ILE A 198 1.33 -1.12 -0.06
CA ILE A 198 2.37 -0.10 0.22
C ILE A 198 2.13 0.64 1.55
N SER A 199 0.91 0.57 2.09
CA SER A 199 0.52 1.18 3.37
C SER A 199 1.50 0.83 4.48
N GLY A 200 1.95 1.83 5.23
CA GLY A 200 2.95 1.71 6.28
C GLY A 200 4.40 1.78 5.80
N GLY A 201 4.65 1.67 4.50
CA GLY A 201 6.00 1.76 3.95
C GLY A 201 6.60 3.17 4.04
N PRO A 202 7.93 3.28 4.05
CA PRO A 202 8.60 4.57 4.11
C PRO A 202 8.50 5.31 2.77
N THR A 203 8.43 6.63 2.86
CA THR A 203 8.65 7.55 1.73
C THR A 203 9.95 8.29 1.96
N PHE A 204 10.89 8.14 1.03
CA PHE A 204 12.18 8.82 1.08
C PHE A 204 12.21 10.08 0.21
N ASP A 205 12.94 11.10 0.65
CA ASP A 205 13.40 12.19 -0.20
C ASP A 205 14.69 11.83 -0.97
N GLU A 206 15.15 12.74 -1.82
CA GLU A 206 16.40 12.57 -2.59
C GLU A 206 17.67 12.53 -1.71
N GLN A 207 17.58 12.92 -0.44
CA GLN A 207 18.67 12.83 0.54
C GLN A 207 18.65 11.52 1.33
N GLY A 208 17.72 10.60 1.02
CA GLY A 208 17.57 9.31 1.68
C GLY A 208 17.09 9.40 3.11
N ARG A 209 16.35 10.46 3.44
CA ARG A 209 15.65 10.60 4.72
C ARG A 209 14.21 10.17 4.56
N VAL A 210 13.64 9.53 5.58
CA VAL A 210 12.22 9.18 5.61
C VAL A 210 11.41 10.43 5.96
N VAL A 211 10.71 10.97 4.95
CA VAL A 211 9.88 12.17 5.06
C VAL A 211 8.40 11.87 5.28
N GLY A 212 8.00 10.59 5.26
CA GLY A 212 6.62 10.20 5.50
C GLY A 212 6.40 8.69 5.53
N VAL A 213 5.22 8.29 6.01
CA VAL A 213 4.73 6.90 6.01
C VAL A 213 3.54 6.84 5.05
N ASN A 214 3.51 5.84 4.17
CA ASN A 214 2.41 5.67 3.21
C ASN A 214 1.09 5.40 3.92
N ALA A 215 0.13 6.32 3.77
CA ALA A 215 -1.17 6.25 4.45
C ALA A 215 -2.29 5.84 3.50
N ALA A 216 -2.33 6.45 2.31
CA ALA A 216 -3.37 6.16 1.33
C ALA A 216 -2.89 6.44 -0.10
N SER A 217 -3.58 5.87 -1.08
CA SER A 217 -3.45 6.28 -2.48
C SER A 217 -4.82 6.60 -3.08
N THR A 218 -4.84 7.49 -4.06
CA THR A 218 -6.05 7.80 -4.83
C THR A 218 -5.81 7.46 -6.29
N PRO A 219 -6.05 6.19 -6.71
CA PRO A 219 -5.65 5.69 -8.04
C PRO A 219 -6.19 6.55 -9.19
N ARG A 220 -7.44 7.04 -9.08
CA ARG A 220 -8.07 7.88 -10.11
C ARG A 220 -7.37 9.23 -10.34
N ARG A 221 -6.53 9.69 -9.41
CA ARG A 221 -5.84 10.98 -9.49
C ARG A 221 -4.33 10.84 -9.60
N GLY A 222 -3.80 9.61 -9.61
CA GLY A 222 -2.36 9.35 -9.57
C GLY A 222 -1.70 10.07 -8.40
N ARG A 223 -2.29 9.97 -7.19
CA ARG A 223 -1.70 10.58 -5.98
C ARG A 223 -1.44 9.54 -4.91
N VAL A 224 -0.31 9.71 -4.24
CA VAL A 224 0.04 9.02 -3.00
C VAL A 224 -0.04 10.04 -1.87
N LEU A 225 -0.62 9.65 -0.75
CA LEU A 225 -0.73 10.47 0.46
C LEU A 225 0.08 9.80 1.56
N THR A 226 0.89 10.60 2.25
CA THR A 226 1.71 10.13 3.36
C THR A 226 1.42 10.94 4.60
N THR A 227 1.64 10.32 5.76
CA THR A 227 1.61 11.02 7.04
C THR A 227 2.61 12.17 7.05
N ASP A 228 2.24 13.26 7.72
CA ASP A 228 3.13 14.38 8.00
C ASP A 228 4.30 13.98 8.94
N PRO A 229 5.54 14.36 8.63
CA PRO A 229 6.71 13.94 9.41
C PRO A 229 6.67 14.39 10.88
N MET A 230 6.07 15.54 11.19
CA MET A 230 5.93 15.97 12.58
C MET A 230 4.97 15.09 13.37
N ALA A 231 3.92 14.55 12.72
CA ALA A 231 3.03 13.60 13.37
C ALA A 231 3.77 12.28 13.71
N ILE A 232 4.64 11.82 12.82
CA ILE A 232 5.52 10.66 13.05
C ILE A 232 6.45 10.91 14.24
N LEU A 233 7.14 12.06 14.26
CA LEU A 233 8.09 12.38 15.32
C LEU A 233 7.42 12.53 16.69
N ARG A 234 6.23 13.15 16.75
CA ARG A 234 5.45 13.22 18.00
C ARG A 234 5.09 11.84 18.53
N LEU A 235 4.68 10.93 17.64
CA LEU A 235 4.38 9.55 18.00
C LEU A 235 5.62 8.81 18.50
N VAL A 236 6.75 8.97 17.81
CA VAL A 236 8.03 8.36 18.18
C VAL A 236 8.52 8.86 19.56
N VAL A 237 8.40 10.17 19.82
CA VAL A 237 8.72 10.73 21.14
C VAL A 237 7.77 10.21 22.22
N ALA A 238 6.47 10.12 21.91
CA ALA A 238 5.46 9.61 22.85
C ALA A 238 5.62 8.12 23.16
N SER A 239 6.12 7.32 22.20
CA SER A 239 6.35 5.88 22.39
C SER A 239 7.59 5.61 23.25
N ALA A 240 8.54 6.57 23.32
CA ALA A 240 9.83 6.45 23.97
C ALA A 240 10.64 5.22 23.52
N ALA A 241 10.46 4.83 22.24
CA ALA A 241 11.02 3.61 21.67
C ALA A 241 12.12 3.83 20.62
N VAL A 242 12.46 5.08 20.30
CA VAL A 242 13.51 5.39 19.31
C VAL A 242 14.52 6.34 19.95
N ASP A 243 15.80 5.95 19.92
CA ASP A 243 16.94 6.78 20.29
C ASP A 243 18.05 6.80 19.22
N ASP A 244 17.93 5.97 18.18
CA ASP A 244 18.81 5.99 17.02
C ASP A 244 18.55 7.20 16.11
N ARG A 245 19.61 7.63 15.40
CA ARG A 245 19.50 8.70 14.38
C ARG A 245 19.20 8.17 12.99
N GLY A 246 19.41 6.86 12.79
CA GLY A 246 19.28 6.18 11.51
C GLY A 246 20.34 6.60 10.49
N GLU A 247 20.38 5.85 9.40
CA GLU A 247 21.28 6.07 8.27
C GLU A 247 20.52 6.74 7.11
N VAL A 248 21.27 7.55 6.34
CA VAL A 248 20.81 8.20 5.10
C VAL A 248 21.63 7.70 3.92
N ALA A 249 21.05 7.73 2.73
CA ALA A 249 21.70 7.34 1.48
C ALA A 249 21.40 8.37 0.37
N ASP A 250 22.30 8.51 -0.61
CA ASP A 250 22.03 9.34 -1.78
C ASP A 250 20.93 8.69 -2.64
N LEU A 251 19.81 9.38 -2.78
CA LEU A 251 18.66 8.96 -3.61
C LEU A 251 18.36 10.00 -4.70
N SER A 252 19.38 10.67 -5.22
CA SER A 252 19.26 11.63 -6.32
C SER A 252 18.71 11.05 -7.63
N THR A 253 18.62 9.71 -7.76
CA THR A 253 18.04 9.06 -8.94
C THR A 253 17.16 7.86 -8.58
N PRO A 254 16.16 7.51 -9.42
CA PRO A 254 15.35 6.31 -9.23
C PRO A 254 16.14 5.00 -9.19
N ASP A 255 17.22 4.89 -9.96
CA ASP A 255 18.08 3.69 -9.96
C ASP A 255 18.77 3.48 -8.61
N LEU A 256 19.16 4.56 -7.92
CA LEU A 256 19.70 4.49 -6.57
C LEU A 256 18.64 4.06 -5.56
N ALA A 257 17.40 4.54 -5.71
CA ALA A 257 16.28 4.12 -4.86
C ALA A 257 15.97 2.63 -5.00
N VAL A 258 16.00 2.09 -6.23
CA VAL A 258 15.82 0.64 -6.47
C VAL A 258 16.96 -0.16 -5.84
N GLN A 259 18.22 0.28 -6.01
CA GLN A 259 19.38 -0.39 -5.41
C GLN A 259 19.31 -0.39 -3.87
N LEU A 260 19.00 0.76 -3.27
CA LEU A 260 18.81 0.87 -1.83
C LEU A 260 17.68 -0.07 -1.38
N PHE A 261 16.54 -0.07 -2.07
CA PHE A 261 15.41 -0.89 -1.68
C PHE A 261 15.77 -2.39 -1.66
N GLN A 262 16.53 -2.89 -2.65
CA GLN A 262 17.02 -4.27 -2.62
C GLN A 262 17.89 -4.54 -1.38
N VAL A 263 18.80 -3.63 -1.03
CA VAL A 263 19.60 -3.76 0.20
C VAL A 263 18.73 -3.78 1.45
N LEU A 264 17.71 -2.92 1.52
CA LEU A 264 16.78 -2.86 2.65
C LEU A 264 15.94 -4.13 2.77
N LEU A 265 15.57 -4.76 1.66
CA LEU A 265 14.87 -6.05 1.64
C LEU A 265 15.79 -7.20 2.09
N ASP A 266 17.01 -7.27 1.54
CA ASP A 266 17.97 -8.34 1.86
C ASP A 266 18.42 -8.31 3.33
N ARG A 267 18.54 -7.10 3.89
CA ARG A 267 18.85 -6.86 5.31
C ARG A 267 17.62 -6.96 6.20
N GLY A 268 16.44 -7.13 5.60
CA GLY A 268 15.17 -7.18 6.28
C GLY A 268 14.80 -5.89 7.01
N ILE A 269 15.32 -4.71 6.62
CA ILE A 269 14.98 -3.39 7.20
C ILE A 269 13.58 -2.93 6.80
N ILE A 270 13.12 -3.32 5.61
CA ILE A 270 11.75 -3.17 5.17
C ILE A 270 11.15 -4.56 4.99
N ARG A 271 9.99 -4.80 5.61
CA ARG A 271 9.33 -6.11 5.64
C ARG A 271 7.85 -5.98 5.30
N GLN A 272 7.26 -7.05 4.79
CA GLN A 272 5.81 -7.17 4.74
C GLN A 272 5.28 -7.35 6.16
N VAL A 273 4.18 -6.70 6.46
CA VAL A 273 3.40 -6.93 7.68
C VAL A 273 2.06 -7.53 7.30
N TYR A 274 1.63 -8.55 8.03
CA TYR A 274 0.32 -9.18 7.87
C TYR A 274 -0.54 -8.94 9.10
N CYS A 275 -1.82 -8.72 8.84
CA CYS A 275 -2.88 -8.79 9.82
C CYS A 275 -3.78 -9.99 9.52
N ASP A 276 -4.04 -10.80 10.53
CA ASP A 276 -4.99 -11.92 10.54
C ASP A 276 -6.11 -11.61 11.55
N VAL A 277 -7.35 -11.57 11.08
CA VAL A 277 -8.58 -11.27 11.84
C VAL A 277 -9.43 -12.54 11.95
N ARG A 278 -9.86 -12.90 13.15
CA ARG A 278 -10.47 -14.19 13.47
C ARG A 278 -11.97 -14.17 13.77
#